data_AF-A0AAU5LGH0-F1
#
_entry.id   AF-A0AAU5LGH0-F1
#
_cell.length_a   1.000
_cell.length_b   1.000
_cell.length_c   1.000
_cell.angle_alpha   90.00
_cell.angle_beta   90.00
_cell.angle_gamma   90.00
#
_symmetry.space_group_name_H-M   'P 1'
#
loop_
_entity.id
_entity.type
_entity.pdbx_description
1 polymer ?
#
loop_
_entity_poly.entity_id
_entity_poly.type
_entity_poly.pdbx_seq_one_letter_code
_entity_poly.pdbx_strand_id
1 'polypeptide(L)'
;MSRLLLISSYVAWPLVVGLVRARARIRRRFVVTSAAGWLGALVIATTGQPPEMALAVGLMVGVIASLSCWLATSDGVNFNWDEGKTYWPDDGPIPTGEKIAAALVALIGLLAVAARVST
;
A
#
# COMPACT_ATOMS: atom_id res chain seq x y z
N MET A 1 -12.95 14.06 -12.10
CA MET A 1 -11.46 13.86 -12.12
C MET A 1 -11.04 13.07 -13.35
N SER A 2 -9.89 13.32 -13.99
CA SER A 2 -9.55 12.63 -15.27
C SER A 2 -9.11 11.18 -15.03
N ARG A 3 -9.59 10.25 -15.88
CA ARG A 3 -9.21 8.82 -15.87
C ARG A 3 -7.68 8.59 -15.85
N LEU A 4 -6.94 9.47 -16.53
CA LEU A 4 -5.47 9.51 -16.54
C LEU A 4 -4.88 9.65 -15.14
N LEU A 5 -5.48 10.47 -14.28
CA LEU A 5 -5.00 10.66 -12.91
C LEU A 5 -5.11 9.37 -12.11
N LEU A 6 -6.26 8.67 -12.17
CA LEU A 6 -6.43 7.39 -11.47
C LEU A 6 -5.45 6.32 -11.98
N ILE A 7 -5.22 6.23 -13.30
CA ILE A 7 -4.23 5.31 -13.87
C ILE A 7 -2.82 5.68 -13.40
N SER A 8 -2.47 6.96 -13.40
CA SER A 8 -1.16 7.42 -12.91
C SER A 8 -0.95 7.10 -11.43
N SER A 9 -2.02 7.09 -10.62
CA SER A 9 -1.97 6.68 -9.21
C SER A 9 -1.61 5.21 -9.02
N TYR A 10 -2.10 4.30 -9.90
CA TYR A 10 -1.70 2.89 -9.88
C TYR A 10 -0.20 2.71 -10.18
N VAL A 11 0.37 3.55 -11.02
CA VAL A 11 1.81 3.50 -11.36
C VAL A 11 2.66 4.19 -10.28
N ALA A 12 2.17 5.30 -9.74
CA ALA A 12 2.86 6.08 -8.71
C ALA A 12 3.05 5.29 -7.42
N TRP A 13 2.10 4.42 -7.06
CA TRP A 13 2.16 3.64 -5.84
C TRP A 13 3.43 2.77 -5.74
N PRO A 14 3.70 1.78 -6.62
CA PRO A 14 4.91 0.97 -6.52
C PRO A 14 6.19 1.80 -6.69
N LEU A 15 6.15 2.86 -7.51
CA LEU A 15 7.28 3.78 -7.68
C LEU A 15 7.65 4.47 -6.37
N VAL A 16 6.67 5.02 -5.67
CA VAL A 16 6.90 5.69 -4.37
C VAL A 16 7.48 4.71 -3.36
N VAL A 17 6.90 3.51 -3.23
CA VAL A 17 7.42 2.49 -2.30
C VAL A 17 8.85 2.12 -2.66
N GLY A 18 9.16 1.95 -3.95
CA GLY A 18 10.51 1.67 -4.45
C GLY A 18 11.51 2.78 -4.17
N LEU A 19 11.13 4.05 -4.42
CA LEU A 19 11.97 5.22 -4.19
C LEU A 19 12.27 5.43 -2.70
N VAL A 20 11.25 5.31 -1.84
CA VAL A 20 11.46 5.43 -0.39
C VAL A 20 12.33 4.28 0.10
N ARG A 21 12.13 3.05 -0.40
CA ARG A 21 13.00 1.90 -0.06
C ARG A 21 14.45 2.11 -0.48
N ALA A 22 14.70 2.78 -1.60
CA ALA A 22 16.05 3.07 -2.07
C ALA A 22 16.78 4.11 -1.21
N ARG A 23 16.05 4.97 -0.49
CA ARG A 23 16.62 6.07 0.31
C ARG A 23 16.51 5.87 1.81
N ALA A 24 15.60 5.02 2.27
CA ALA A 24 15.31 4.81 3.67
C ALA A 24 15.00 3.34 3.94
N ARG A 25 15.24 2.91 5.19
CA ARG A 25 14.92 1.55 5.62
C ARG A 25 13.41 1.35 5.63
N ILE A 26 12.95 0.38 4.84
CA ILE A 26 11.57 -0.14 4.85
C ILE A 26 11.63 -1.64 5.19
N ARG A 27 10.82 -2.11 6.14
CA ARG A 27 10.76 -3.54 6.47
C ARG A 27 10.13 -4.33 5.31
N ARG A 28 10.62 -5.55 5.03
CA ARG A 28 10.11 -6.39 3.93
C ARG A 28 8.60 -6.61 4.02
N ARG A 29 8.06 -6.77 5.22
CA ARG A 29 6.62 -6.92 5.47
C ARG A 29 5.78 -5.78 4.89
N PHE A 30 6.22 -4.52 5.03
CA PHE A 30 5.51 -3.37 4.44
C PHE A 30 5.49 -3.45 2.91
N VAL A 31 6.62 -3.85 2.30
CA VAL A 31 6.69 -4.03 0.84
C VAL A 31 5.73 -5.11 0.38
N VAL A 32 5.64 -6.23 1.12
CA VAL A 32 4.74 -7.35 0.80
C VAL A 32 3.28 -6.94 0.96
N THR A 33 2.89 -6.31 2.08
CA THR A 33 1.49 -5.87 2.27
C THR A 33 1.10 -4.80 1.25
N SER A 34 2.03 -3.90 0.90
CA SER A 34 1.80 -2.89 -0.14
C SER A 34 1.68 -3.49 -1.53
N ALA A 35 2.52 -4.45 -1.90
CA ALA A 35 2.42 -5.17 -3.16
C ALA A 35 1.11 -5.97 -3.26
N ALA A 36 0.70 -6.65 -2.18
CA ALA A 36 -0.56 -7.39 -2.13
C ALA A 36 -1.78 -6.48 -2.30
N GLY A 37 -1.82 -5.35 -1.57
CA GLY A 37 -2.90 -4.36 -1.72
C GLY A 37 -2.93 -3.73 -3.12
N TRP A 38 -1.77 -3.44 -3.71
CA TRP A 38 -1.67 -2.93 -5.08
C TRP A 38 -2.16 -3.94 -6.12
N LEU A 39 -1.77 -5.21 -6.01
CA LEU A 39 -2.26 -6.27 -6.90
C LEU A 39 -3.77 -6.46 -6.75
N GLY A 40 -4.29 -6.48 -5.53
CA GLY A 40 -5.73 -6.54 -5.27
C GLY A 40 -6.49 -5.37 -5.89
N ALA A 41 -5.95 -4.15 -5.77
CA ALA A 41 -6.49 -2.97 -6.42
C ALA A 41 -6.55 -3.14 -7.95
N LEU A 42 -5.45 -3.64 -8.55
CA LEU A 42 -5.33 -3.85 -9.98
C LEU A 42 -6.36 -4.85 -10.50
N VAL A 43 -6.59 -5.94 -9.76
CA VAL A 43 -7.65 -6.92 -10.08
C VAL A 43 -9.01 -6.22 -10.11
N ILE A 44 -9.37 -5.51 -9.03
CA ILE A 44 -10.67 -4.79 -8.96
C ILE A 44 -10.81 -3.79 -10.12
N ALA A 45 -9.77 -3.03 -10.41
CA ALA A 45 -9.78 -2.04 -11.48
C ALA A 45 -9.94 -2.64 -12.88
N THR A 46 -9.44 -3.85 -13.10
CA THR A 46 -9.47 -4.52 -14.42
C THR A 46 -10.70 -5.40 -14.61
N THR A 47 -11.28 -5.92 -13.53
CA THR A 47 -12.44 -6.82 -13.60
C THR A 47 -13.77 -6.13 -13.28
N GLY A 48 -13.75 -4.98 -12.59
CA GLY A 48 -14.96 -4.30 -12.15
C GLY A 48 -15.68 -3.52 -13.27
N GLN A 49 -17.01 -3.48 -13.19
CA GLN A 49 -17.87 -2.65 -14.04
C GLN A 49 -18.79 -1.77 -13.17
N PRO A 50 -19.05 -0.50 -13.56
CA PRO A 50 -18.46 0.22 -14.69
C PRO A 50 -16.97 0.60 -14.43
N PRO A 51 -16.14 0.70 -15.49
CA PRO A 51 -14.68 0.79 -15.37
C PRO A 51 -14.20 2.04 -14.62
N GLU A 52 -14.94 3.14 -14.71
CA GLU A 52 -14.62 4.40 -14.03
C GLU A 52 -14.78 4.27 -12.51
N MET A 53 -15.86 3.63 -12.06
CA MET A 53 -16.03 3.31 -10.64
C MET A 53 -15.01 2.27 -10.18
N ALA A 54 -14.75 1.24 -11.01
CA ALA A 54 -13.82 0.16 -10.66
C ALA A 54 -12.41 0.67 -10.39
N LEU A 55 -11.91 1.62 -11.18
CA LEU A 55 -10.59 2.24 -10.97
C LEU A 55 -10.48 2.91 -9.59
N ALA A 56 -11.47 3.74 -9.25
CA ALA A 56 -11.48 4.47 -7.99
C ALA A 56 -11.72 3.54 -6.79
N VAL A 57 -12.66 2.61 -6.89
CA VAL A 57 -12.95 1.62 -5.83
C VAL A 57 -11.75 0.70 -5.60
N GLY A 58 -11.11 0.22 -6.66
CA GLY A 58 -9.90 -0.61 -6.56
C GLY A 58 -8.79 0.10 -5.79
N LEU A 59 -8.53 1.39 -6.09
CA LEU A 59 -7.51 2.18 -5.37
C LEU A 59 -7.88 2.32 -3.89
N MET A 60 -9.11 2.70 -3.57
CA MET A 60 -9.54 2.85 -2.18
C MET A 60 -9.41 1.55 -1.40
N VAL A 61 -9.98 0.46 -1.92
CA VAL A 61 -9.98 -0.85 -1.27
C VAL A 61 -8.57 -1.39 -1.10
N GLY A 62 -7.74 -1.30 -2.15
CA GLY A 62 -6.36 -1.77 -2.07
C GLY A 62 -5.52 -0.97 -1.08
N VAL A 63 -5.64 0.37 -1.06
CA VAL A 63 -4.89 1.23 -0.12
C VAL A 63 -5.29 0.89 1.31
N ILE A 64 -6.60 0.80 1.58
CA ILE A 64 -7.11 0.43 2.90
C ILE A 64 -6.57 -0.94 3.30
N ALA A 65 -6.70 -1.96 2.44
CA ALA A 65 -6.22 -3.31 2.71
C ALA A 65 -4.71 -3.36 2.99
N SER A 66 -3.91 -2.66 2.18
CA SER A 66 -2.46 -2.53 2.36
C SER A 66 -2.11 -1.91 3.71
N LEU A 67 -2.71 -0.77 4.04
CA LEU A 67 -2.41 -0.02 5.26
C LEU A 67 -2.91 -0.76 6.51
N SER A 68 -4.09 -1.37 6.45
CA SER A 68 -4.62 -2.21 7.53
C SER A 68 -3.74 -3.44 7.77
N CYS A 69 -3.31 -4.13 6.72
CA CYS A 69 -2.37 -5.26 6.86
C CYS A 69 -1.03 -4.79 7.41
N TRP A 70 -0.55 -3.63 6.99
CA TRP A 70 0.67 -3.05 7.53
C TRP A 70 0.54 -2.75 9.03
N LEU A 71 -0.53 -2.09 9.47
CA LEU A 71 -0.77 -1.80 10.89
C LEU A 71 -0.93 -3.09 11.70
N ALA A 72 -1.67 -4.07 11.19
CA ALA A 72 -1.83 -5.37 11.85
C ALA A 72 -0.50 -6.14 11.97
N THR A 73 0.46 -5.87 11.08
CA THR A 73 1.78 -6.49 11.09
C THR A 73 2.88 -5.59 11.63
N SER A 74 2.56 -4.35 12.07
CA SER A 74 3.57 -3.40 12.56
C SER A 74 4.21 -3.88 13.86
N ASP A 75 3.40 -4.50 14.70
CA ASP A 75 3.82 -5.03 16.01
C ASP A 75 3.95 -6.56 15.96
N GLY A 76 3.83 -7.14 14.76
CA GLY A 76 3.92 -8.57 14.52
C GLY A 76 5.34 -9.10 14.64
N VAL A 77 5.44 -10.34 15.12
CA VAL A 77 6.67 -11.13 15.22
C VAL A 77 7.30 -11.30 13.83
N ASN A 78 8.56 -10.87 13.64
CA ASN A 78 9.28 -11.08 12.39
C ASN A 78 9.68 -12.56 12.25
N PHE A 79 8.88 -13.37 11.55
CA PHE A 79 9.28 -14.72 11.14
C PHE A 79 10.35 -14.66 10.04
N ASN A 80 11.62 -14.50 10.43
CA ASN A 80 12.73 -14.85 9.55
C ASN A 80 12.97 -16.35 9.65
N TRP A 81 12.33 -17.17 8.82
CA TRP A 81 12.43 -18.64 8.80
C TRP A 81 13.90 -19.11 8.94
N ASP A 82 14.30 -19.29 10.19
CA ASP A 82 15.64 -19.58 10.70
C ASP A 82 15.43 -20.46 11.92
N GLU A 83 15.76 -21.74 11.77
CA GLU A 83 15.50 -22.79 12.77
C GLU A 83 16.22 -22.52 14.10
N GLY A 84 17.25 -21.67 14.11
CA GLY A 84 18.00 -21.30 15.31
C GLY A 84 17.53 -20.02 16.00
N LYS A 85 16.49 -19.34 15.49
CA LYS A 85 16.13 -17.99 15.95
C LYS A 85 14.83 -17.98 16.74
N THR A 86 14.92 -17.67 18.02
CA THR A 86 13.74 -17.33 18.82
C THR A 86 13.15 -16.03 18.31
N TYR A 87 11.94 -16.10 17.77
CA TYR A 87 11.25 -14.91 17.29
C TYR A 87 10.63 -14.17 18.46
N TRP A 88 11.05 -12.91 18.62
CA TRP A 88 10.49 -12.00 19.60
C TRP A 88 9.61 -10.96 18.89
N PRO A 89 8.62 -10.39 19.59
CA PRO A 89 7.94 -9.19 19.14
C PRO A 89 8.97 -8.12 18.71
N ASP A 90 8.75 -7.49 17.56
CA ASP A 90 9.61 -6.40 17.09
C ASP A 90 9.13 -5.10 17.74
N ASP A 91 9.49 -4.91 19.01
CA ASP A 91 9.14 -3.74 19.83
C ASP A 91 9.85 -2.45 19.37
N GLY A 92 10.71 -2.56 18.35
CA GLY A 92 11.46 -1.43 17.81
C GLY A 92 10.53 -0.48 17.04
N PRO A 93 10.72 0.86 17.18
CA PRO A 93 9.84 1.84 16.57
C PRO A 93 9.77 1.65 15.05
N ILE A 94 8.58 1.87 14.48
CA ILE A 94 8.35 1.83 13.03
C ILE A 94 9.37 2.76 12.34
N PRO A 95 10.16 2.27 11.36
CA PRO A 95 11.13 3.09 10.66
C PRO A 95 10.50 4.32 10.01
N THR A 96 11.19 5.47 10.05
CA THR A 96 10.70 6.72 9.43
C THR A 96 10.37 6.55 7.95
N GLY A 97 11.18 5.76 7.21
CA GLY A 97 10.91 5.45 5.81
C GLY A 97 9.57 4.74 5.59
N GLU A 98 9.20 3.84 6.50
CA GLU A 98 7.92 3.11 6.45
C GLU A 98 6.75 4.06 6.70
N LYS A 99 6.87 4.99 7.66
CA LYS A 99 5.87 6.04 7.92
C LYS A 99 5.68 6.96 6.71
N ILE A 100 6.78 7.38 6.09
CA ILE A 100 6.75 8.24 4.89
C ILE A 100 6.08 7.49 3.73
N ALA A 101 6.47 6.25 3.47
CA ALA A 101 5.85 5.45 2.42
C ALA A 101 4.35 5.22 2.68
N ALA A 102 3.96 4.90 3.92
CA ALA A 102 2.57 4.75 4.29
C ALA A 102 1.76 6.03 4.08
N ALA A 103 2.31 7.19 4.46
CA ALA A 103 1.66 8.49 4.24
C ALA A 103 1.47 8.78 2.75
N LEU A 104 2.46 8.49 1.90
CA LEU A 104 2.35 8.70 0.47
C LEU A 104 1.35 7.73 -0.18
N VAL A 105 1.31 6.46 0.25
CA VAL A 105 0.28 5.49 -0.17
C VAL A 105 -1.12 5.94 0.26
N ALA A 106 -1.26 6.49 1.47
CA ALA A 106 -2.52 7.05 1.94
C ALA A 106 -2.97 8.26 1.09
N LEU A 107 -2.04 9.16 0.72
CA LEU A 107 -2.33 10.27 -0.18
C LEU A 107 -2.83 9.79 -1.54
N ILE A 108 -2.25 8.70 -2.08
CA ILE A 108 -2.74 8.06 -3.31
C ILE A 108 -4.19 7.57 -3.14
N GLY A 109 -4.52 6.95 -2.00
CA GLY A 109 -5.89 6.55 -1.69
C GLY A 109 -6.87 7.73 -1.59
N LEU A 110 -6.42 8.85 -1.00
CA LEU A 110 -7.23 10.07 -0.91
C LEU A 110 -7.55 10.67 -2.28
N LEU A 111 -6.67 10.53 -3.27
CA LEU A 111 -6.97 10.93 -4.66
C LEU A 111 -8.15 10.13 -5.23
N ALA A 112 -8.25 8.84 -4.89
CA ALA A 112 -9.39 8.03 -5.32
C ALA A 112 -10.70 8.45 -4.64
N VAL A 113 -10.66 8.84 -3.36
CA VAL A 113 -11.81 9.40 -2.65
C VAL A 113 -12.24 10.73 -3.27
N ALA A 114 -11.30 11.65 -3.51
CA ALA A 114 -11.59 12.93 -4.16
C ALA A 114 -12.16 12.74 -5.58
N ALA A 115 -11.69 11.73 -6.31
CA ALA A 115 -12.24 11.39 -7.62
C ALA A 115 -13.70 10.92 -7.53
N ARG A 116 -14.11 10.23 -6.46
CA ARG A 116 -15.49 9.78 -6.24
C ARG A 116 -16.43 10.88 -5.75
N VAL A 117 -15.94 11.83 -4.96
CA VAL A 117 -16.74 12.95 -4.47
C VAL A 117 -16.98 14.01 -5.56
N SER A 118 -16.10 14.07 -6.57
CA SER A 118 -16.17 15.02 -7.68
C SER A 118 -16.94 14.54 -8.92
N THR A 119 -17.62 13.40 -8.83
CA THR A 119 -18.45 12.77 -9.90
C THR A 119 -19.85 12.51 -9.38
#